data_AF-A0A3D4SX76-F1
#
_entry.id   AF-A0A3D4SX76-F1
#
_cell.length_a   1.000
_cell.length_b   1.000
_cell.length_c   1.000
_cell.angle_alpha   90.00
_cell.angle_beta   90.00
_cell.angle_gamma   90.00
#
_symmetry.space_group_name_H-M   'P 1'
#
loop_
_entity.id
_entity.type
_entity.pdbx_description
1 polymer ?
#
loop_
_entity_poly.entity_id
_entity_poly.type
_entity_poly.pdbx_seq_one_letter_code
_entity_poly.pdbx_strand_id
1 'polypeptide(L)'
;MAHDGTGYDSTPEAPDEGGDDHRDQRRRAFRQKKRRRRAWLSQAERDGRIPAGRGLEHSRRVYPRPAPVRRTTLTGQGLTRTRISRLFRPLTKGVVVAVEQEDMPEEFRVTPEDCDGFHADIITRARAHWLLNMLTVIGYWAALAYHGVPYWCDGAPVVLLTSGSPRGEARSWLARLTPTVPVFRRFRSGTPTVCPDPEFPRMKVVTAPVAAAQCLKSLLRGTFGWTVPGNVPGLTVREVRAVQLLDAVYQ
;
A
#
# COMPACT_ATOMS: atom_id res chain seq x y z
N MET A 1 -49.27 63.43 11.80
CA MET A 1 -48.55 64.11 12.89
C MET A 1 -48.38 63.12 14.02
N ALA A 2 -47.16 62.64 14.22
CA ALA A 2 -46.53 62.30 15.50
C ALA A 2 -45.22 61.58 15.16
N HIS A 3 -44.12 62.29 15.37
CA HIS A 3 -42.78 61.73 15.41
C HIS A 3 -42.67 60.81 16.63
N ASP A 4 -41.95 59.69 16.48
CA ASP A 4 -41.15 59.20 17.59
C ASP A 4 -39.86 58.56 17.09
N GLY A 5 -38.76 59.03 17.66
CA GLY A 5 -37.41 58.62 17.33
C GLY A 5 -36.99 57.42 18.15
N THR A 6 -36.16 56.56 17.54
CA THR A 6 -35.32 55.63 18.29
C THR A 6 -33.91 55.71 17.69
N GLY A 7 -32.96 56.07 18.54
CA GLY A 7 -31.57 56.28 18.19
C GLY A 7 -30.88 54.99 17.79
N TYR A 8 -30.09 55.06 16.73
CA TYR A 8 -29.08 54.07 16.39
C TYR A 8 -27.91 54.24 17.36
N ASP A 9 -27.82 53.37 18.37
CA ASP A 9 -26.60 53.18 19.15
C ASP A 9 -25.72 52.16 18.40
N SER A 10 -24.78 52.68 17.61
CA SER A 10 -23.80 51.87 16.89
C SER A 10 -22.54 51.79 17.74
N THR A 11 -22.48 50.80 18.63
CA THR A 11 -21.21 50.43 19.28
C THR A 11 -20.34 49.73 18.22
N PRO A 12 -19.13 50.22 17.92
CA PRO A 12 -18.24 49.50 17.03
C PRO A 12 -17.75 48.24 17.73
N GLU A 13 -18.08 47.08 17.17
CA GLU A 13 -17.44 45.80 17.53
C GLU A 13 -15.93 45.96 17.40
N ALA A 14 -15.21 45.63 18.48
CA ALA A 14 -13.75 45.59 18.47
C ALA A 14 -13.28 44.61 17.39
N PRO A 15 -12.20 44.95 16.64
CA PRO A 15 -11.66 44.04 15.65
C PRO A 15 -11.21 42.73 16.31
N ASP A 16 -11.62 41.61 15.74
CA ASP A 16 -11.20 40.27 16.10
C ASP A 16 -9.69 40.08 15.79
N GLU A 17 -8.84 40.52 16.73
CA GLU A 17 -7.38 40.45 16.64
C GLU A 17 -6.83 39.00 16.69
N GLY A 18 -7.69 37.99 16.85
CA GLY A 18 -7.30 36.57 16.86
C GLY A 18 -7.18 35.90 15.48
N GLY A 19 -7.59 36.56 14.40
CA GLY A 19 -7.71 35.94 13.08
C GLY A 19 -6.40 35.77 12.29
N ASP A 20 -5.41 36.66 12.49
CA ASP A 20 -4.22 36.73 11.63
C ASP A 20 -3.12 35.75 12.09
N ASP A 21 -2.91 35.62 13.41
CA ASP A 21 -1.96 34.67 14.00
C ASP A 21 -2.31 33.22 13.69
N HIS A 22 -3.60 32.86 13.73
CA HIS A 22 -4.05 31.52 13.37
C HIS A 22 -3.87 31.23 11.87
N ARG A 23 -4.05 32.22 10.99
CA ARG A 23 -3.79 32.08 9.54
C ARG A 23 -2.30 31.87 9.28
N ASP A 24 -1.45 32.62 9.96
CA ASP A 24 0.00 32.51 9.82
C ASP A 24 0.56 31.20 10.38
N GLN A 25 0.06 30.74 11.53
CA GLN A 25 0.39 29.41 12.06
C GLN A 25 0.00 28.30 11.08
N ARG A 26 -1.21 28.34 10.50
CA ARG A 26 -1.67 27.37 9.49
C ARG A 26 -0.79 27.40 8.24
N ARG A 27 -0.41 28.59 7.76
CA ARG A 27 0.50 28.76 6.61
C ARG A 27 1.88 28.18 6.89
N ARG A 28 2.44 28.41 8.07
CA ARG A 28 3.74 27.85 8.51
C ARG A 28 3.68 26.32 8.58
N ALA A 29 2.65 25.77 9.22
CA ALA A 29 2.45 24.32 9.32
C ALA A 29 2.30 23.67 7.94
N PHE A 30 1.53 24.28 7.03
CA PHE A 30 1.38 23.81 5.66
C PHE A 30 2.71 23.82 4.89
N ARG A 31 3.49 24.90 4.98
CA ARG A 31 4.82 25.00 4.36
C ARG A 31 5.77 23.93 4.90
N GLN A 32 5.75 23.69 6.22
CA GLN A 32 6.56 22.65 6.85
C GLN A 32 6.15 21.25 6.40
N LYS A 33 4.85 20.93 6.39
CA LYS A 33 4.31 19.65 5.87
C LYS A 33 4.76 19.42 4.43
N LYS A 34 4.64 20.45 3.57
CA LYS A 34 5.07 20.39 2.16
C LYS A 34 6.58 20.17 2.01
N ARG A 35 7.42 20.84 2.81
CA ARG A 35 8.88 20.66 2.81
C ARG A 35 9.25 19.24 3.23
N ARG A 36 8.67 18.75 4.33
CA ARG A 36 8.90 17.39 4.83
C ARG A 36 8.50 16.33 3.81
N ARG A 37 7.32 16.48 3.19
CA ARG A 37 6.85 15.60 2.10
C ARG A 37 7.86 15.53 0.95
N ARG A 38 8.33 16.68 0.46
CA ARG A 38 9.30 16.73 -0.65
C ARG A 38 10.62 16.07 -0.29
N ALA A 39 11.14 16.34 0.91
CA ALA A 39 12.38 15.73 1.39
C ALA A 39 12.25 14.20 1.48
N TRP A 40 11.11 13.71 2.00
CA TRP A 40 10.82 12.29 2.09
C TRP A 40 10.74 11.62 0.70
N LEU A 41 10.01 12.21 -0.25
CA LEU A 41 9.93 11.69 -1.62
C LEU A 41 11.29 11.68 -2.32
N SER A 42 12.07 12.76 -2.16
CA SER A 42 13.43 12.83 -2.72
C SER A 42 14.34 11.74 -2.16
N GLN A 43 14.18 11.38 -0.88
CA GLN A 43 14.91 10.26 -0.29
C GLN A 43 14.43 8.93 -0.86
N ALA A 44 13.11 8.70 -0.94
CA ALA A 44 12.54 7.48 -1.48
C ALA A 44 12.95 7.25 -2.94
N GLU A 45 13.02 8.31 -3.75
CA GLU A 45 13.50 8.27 -5.13
C GLU A 45 14.98 7.88 -5.21
N ARG A 46 15.84 8.51 -4.40
CA ARG A 46 17.27 8.15 -4.30
C ARG A 46 17.48 6.71 -3.87
N ASP A 47 16.61 6.19 -3.01
CA ASP A 47 16.64 4.81 -2.53
C ASP A 47 16.05 3.81 -3.55
N GLY A 48 15.57 4.27 -4.71
CA GLY A 48 14.96 3.43 -5.75
C GLY A 48 13.61 2.83 -5.33
N ARG A 49 12.94 3.42 -4.34
CA ARG A 49 11.67 2.90 -3.77
C ARG A 49 10.42 3.35 -4.50
N ILE A 50 10.55 4.24 -5.49
CA ILE A 50 9.43 4.75 -6.29
C ILE A 50 9.52 4.09 -7.67
N PRO A 51 8.62 3.14 -8.01
CA PRO A 51 8.57 2.53 -9.34
C PRO A 51 8.37 3.59 -10.42
N ALA A 52 8.98 3.38 -11.60
CA ALA A 52 8.75 4.22 -12.77
C ALA A 52 7.27 4.20 -13.21
N GLY A 53 6.74 5.33 -13.66
CA GLY A 53 5.32 5.52 -14.03
C GLY A 53 5.02 6.97 -14.41
N ARG A 54 3.90 7.19 -15.10
CA ARG A 54 3.38 8.49 -15.55
C ARG A 54 2.35 9.09 -14.60
N GLY A 55 1.90 8.32 -13.61
CA GLY A 55 0.93 8.73 -12.60
C GLY A 55 1.40 9.92 -11.76
N LEU A 56 0.43 10.62 -11.17
CA LEU A 56 0.70 11.70 -10.23
C LEU A 56 1.50 11.18 -9.04
N GLU A 57 2.38 12.00 -8.46
CA GLU A 57 3.25 11.55 -7.35
C GLU A 57 2.49 10.86 -6.22
N HIS A 58 1.28 11.34 -5.89
CA HIS A 58 0.48 10.80 -4.78
C HIS A 58 -0.30 9.53 -5.14
N SER A 59 -0.39 9.17 -6.43
CA SER A 59 -1.01 7.91 -6.86
C SER A 59 0.02 6.80 -7.08
N ARG A 60 1.31 7.08 -6.85
CA ARG A 60 2.39 6.10 -7.00
C ARG A 60 2.67 5.40 -5.68
N ARG A 61 2.74 4.07 -5.72
CA ARG A 61 3.23 3.28 -4.59
C ARG A 61 4.68 3.64 -4.27
N VAL A 62 4.99 3.82 -3.00
CA VAL A 62 6.38 3.82 -2.50
C VAL A 62 6.59 2.52 -1.74
N TYR A 63 7.70 1.83 -2.00
CA TYR A 63 7.98 0.58 -1.31
C TYR A 63 8.14 0.81 0.19
N PRO A 64 7.51 -0.02 1.04
CA PRO A 64 7.47 0.20 2.47
C PRO A 64 8.85 -0.02 3.13
N ARG A 65 9.09 0.66 4.24
CA ARG A 65 10.05 0.28 5.28
C ARG A 65 9.34 0.16 6.61
N PRO A 66 9.83 -0.69 7.53
CA PRO A 66 11.09 -1.46 7.44
C PRO A 66 10.96 -2.80 6.68
N ALA A 67 12.10 -3.32 6.19
CA ALA A 67 12.16 -4.62 5.54
C ALA A 67 11.88 -5.76 6.54
N PRO A 68 11.16 -6.83 6.14
CA PRO A 68 11.01 -8.01 6.98
C PRO A 68 12.32 -8.80 7.05
N VAL A 69 12.54 -9.46 8.19
CA VAL A 69 13.76 -10.23 8.49
C VAL A 69 13.42 -11.59 9.08
N ARG A 70 14.28 -12.58 8.86
CA ARG A 70 14.15 -13.87 9.54
C ARG A 70 14.44 -13.70 11.02
N ARG A 71 13.60 -14.28 11.88
CA ARG A 71 13.78 -14.27 13.33
C ARG A 71 15.13 -14.85 13.75
N THR A 72 15.62 -15.85 13.02
CA THR A 72 16.93 -16.47 13.25
C THR A 72 18.09 -15.51 13.05
N THR A 73 17.97 -14.56 12.13
CA THR A 73 18.98 -13.50 11.91
C THR A 73 19.07 -12.60 13.14
N LEU A 74 17.92 -12.18 13.70
CA LEU A 74 17.89 -11.33 14.90
C LEU A 74 18.45 -12.05 16.14
N THR A 75 18.11 -13.33 16.32
CA THR A 75 18.69 -14.11 17.42
C THR A 75 20.19 -14.33 17.23
N GLY A 76 20.66 -14.51 16.00
CA GLY A 76 22.09 -14.58 15.68
C GLY A 76 22.84 -13.27 15.97
N GLN A 77 22.14 -12.14 15.93
CA GLN A 77 22.64 -10.81 16.33
C GLN A 77 22.53 -10.56 17.85
N GLY A 78 22.17 -11.57 18.65
CA GLY A 78 22.09 -11.47 20.11
C GLY A 78 20.78 -10.86 20.64
N LEU A 79 19.77 -10.62 19.81
CA LEU A 79 18.47 -10.17 20.31
C LEU A 79 17.73 -11.32 21.01
N THR A 80 17.30 -11.05 22.25
CA THR A 80 16.50 -12.00 23.03
C THR A 80 15.09 -12.14 22.47
N ARG A 81 14.43 -13.26 22.79
CA ARG A 81 13.03 -13.50 22.38
C ARG A 81 12.09 -12.39 22.86
N THR A 82 12.27 -11.91 24.08
CA THR A 82 11.49 -10.81 24.69
C THR A 82 11.69 -9.49 23.95
N ARG A 83 12.93 -9.18 23.56
CA ARG A 83 13.21 -7.97 22.77
C ARG A 83 12.58 -8.05 21.39
N ILE A 84 12.63 -9.23 20.75
CA ILE A 84 11.99 -9.47 19.45
C ILE A 84 10.47 -9.30 19.54
N SER A 85 9.80 -9.87 20.55
CA SER A 85 8.34 -9.75 20.68
C SER A 85 7.86 -8.34 20.96
N ARG A 86 8.69 -7.51 21.60
CA ARG A 86 8.37 -6.10 21.88
C ARG A 86 8.57 -5.21 20.66
N LEU A 87 9.63 -5.44 19.89
CA LEU A 87 10.06 -4.54 18.81
C LEU A 87 9.59 -4.97 17.42
N PHE A 88 9.10 -6.21 17.26
CA PHE A 88 8.75 -6.78 15.97
C PHE A 88 7.39 -7.48 15.99
N ARG A 89 6.66 -7.36 14.87
CA ARG A 89 5.42 -8.06 14.59
C ARG A 89 5.70 -9.28 13.69
N PRO A 90 5.10 -10.44 13.94
CA PRO A 90 5.18 -11.59 13.02
C PRO A 90 4.37 -11.34 11.75
N LEU A 91 4.93 -11.72 10.59
CA LEU A 91 4.25 -11.68 9.29
C LEU A 91 3.88 -13.09 8.80
N THR A 92 4.80 -14.03 8.99
CA THR A 92 4.62 -15.45 8.68
C THR A 92 5.57 -16.26 9.56
N LYS A 93 5.55 -17.59 9.44
CA LYS A 93 6.34 -18.47 10.29
C LYS A 93 7.84 -18.12 10.23
N GLY A 94 8.38 -17.59 11.32
CA GLY A 94 9.81 -17.29 11.45
C GLY A 94 10.27 -16.00 10.77
N VAL A 95 9.36 -15.17 10.26
CA VAL A 95 9.68 -13.85 9.66
C VAL A 95 8.91 -12.76 10.38
N VAL A 96 9.62 -11.69 10.71
CA VAL A 96 9.11 -10.56 11.49
C VAL A 96 9.46 -9.24 10.81
N VAL A 97 8.72 -8.19 11.11
CA VAL A 97 9.00 -6.80 10.69
C VAL A 97 8.99 -5.89 11.92
N ALA A 98 9.82 -4.85 11.94
CA ALA A 98 9.83 -3.96 13.09
C ALA A 98 8.48 -3.23 13.22
N VAL A 99 8.04 -3.01 14.46
CA VAL A 99 6.77 -2.33 14.78
C VAL A 99 6.86 -0.84 14.50
N GLU A 100 8.05 -0.26 14.67
CA GLU A 100 8.31 1.13 14.36
C GLU A 100 8.13 1.37 12.86
N GLN A 101 7.14 2.19 12.52
CA GLN A 101 6.87 2.58 11.15
C GLN A 101 7.76 3.75 10.75
N GLU A 102 8.14 3.79 9.47
CA GLU A 102 8.74 4.97 8.88
C GLU A 102 7.80 6.18 9.04
N ASP A 103 8.35 7.37 9.31
CA ASP A 103 7.59 8.62 9.45
C ASP A 103 7.14 9.17 8.09
N MET A 104 6.38 8.34 7.37
CA MET A 104 5.88 8.53 6.01
C MET A 104 4.77 9.60 5.97
N PRO A 105 4.67 10.43 4.92
CA PRO A 105 3.52 11.31 4.74
C PRO A 105 2.22 10.51 4.65
N GLU A 106 1.16 11.05 5.24
CA GLU A 106 -0.13 10.38 5.43
C GLU A 106 -0.71 9.78 4.15
N GLU A 107 -0.60 10.49 3.03
CA GLU A 107 -1.14 10.07 1.73
C GLU A 107 -0.47 8.81 1.14
N PHE A 108 0.70 8.41 1.65
CA PHE A 108 1.41 7.20 1.22
C PHE A 108 1.28 6.06 2.24
N ARG A 109 0.73 6.32 3.43
CA ARG A 109 0.59 5.32 4.48
C ARG A 109 -0.47 4.31 4.06
N VAL A 110 -0.12 3.03 4.18
CA VAL A 110 -1.08 1.93 4.09
C VAL A 110 -1.73 1.77 5.45
N THR A 111 -3.06 1.89 5.51
CA THR A 111 -3.81 1.74 6.76
C THR A 111 -4.19 0.28 6.99
N PRO A 112 -4.59 -0.10 8.23
CA PRO A 112 -5.13 -1.43 8.49
C PRO A 112 -6.35 -1.79 7.61
N GLU A 113 -7.17 -0.79 7.25
CA GLU A 113 -8.36 -0.95 6.42
C GLU A 113 -7.99 -1.32 4.97
N ASP A 114 -6.92 -0.72 4.42
CA ASP A 114 -6.41 -1.05 3.09
C ASP A 114 -6.00 -2.53 2.97
N CYS A 115 -5.61 -3.14 4.09
CA CYS A 115 -5.10 -4.50 4.13
C CYS A 115 -6.20 -5.57 4.24
N ASP A 116 -7.49 -5.24 4.36
CA ASP A 116 -8.65 -6.19 4.41
C ASP A 116 -8.40 -7.48 5.22
N GLY A 117 -7.91 -7.33 6.46
CA GLY A 117 -7.63 -8.44 7.38
C GLY A 117 -6.24 -9.06 7.25
N PHE A 118 -5.43 -8.63 6.28
CA PHE A 118 -3.99 -8.90 6.26
C PHE A 118 -3.26 -7.92 7.19
N HIS A 119 -2.24 -8.38 7.92
CA HIS A 119 -1.64 -7.60 9.02
C HIS A 119 -0.61 -6.53 8.61
N ALA A 120 -0.30 -6.45 7.31
CA ALA A 120 0.67 -5.55 6.71
C ALA A 120 0.41 -5.43 5.21
N ASP A 121 0.99 -4.40 4.61
CA ASP A 121 0.92 -4.15 3.18
C ASP A 121 1.48 -5.33 2.35
N ILE A 122 1.02 -5.47 1.11
CA ILE A 122 1.31 -6.65 0.30
C ILE A 122 2.78 -6.78 -0.10
N ILE A 123 3.52 -5.67 -0.20
CA ILE A 123 4.96 -5.71 -0.51
C ILE A 123 5.73 -6.27 0.68
N THR A 124 5.45 -5.77 1.88
CA THR A 124 6.03 -6.31 3.14
C THR A 124 5.70 -7.80 3.30
N ARG A 125 4.46 -8.21 3.04
CA ARG A 125 4.07 -9.63 3.06
C ARG A 125 4.77 -10.45 1.98
N ALA A 126 4.90 -9.94 0.76
CA ALA A 126 5.56 -10.62 -0.35
C ALA A 126 7.04 -10.87 -0.07
N ARG A 127 7.75 -9.85 0.43
CA ARG A 127 9.15 -9.96 0.90
C ARG A 127 9.28 -11.06 1.96
N ALA A 128 8.38 -11.08 2.95
CA ALA A 128 8.39 -12.06 4.01
C ALA A 128 8.19 -13.50 3.51
N HIS A 129 7.26 -13.71 2.57
CA HIS A 129 7.05 -15.02 1.97
C HIS A 129 8.19 -15.45 1.04
N TRP A 130 8.78 -14.51 0.29
CA TRP A 130 9.94 -14.78 -0.56
C TRP A 130 11.16 -15.18 0.26
N LEU A 131 11.38 -14.57 1.43
CA LEU A 131 12.45 -14.98 2.37
C LEU A 131 12.36 -16.45 2.76
N LEU A 132 11.19 -17.08 2.72
CA LEU A 132 11.02 -18.51 3.00
C LEU A 132 11.00 -19.38 1.74
N ASN A 133 10.89 -18.77 0.55
CA ASN A 133 10.66 -19.44 -0.73
C ASN A 133 11.47 -18.75 -1.86
N MET A 134 12.78 -18.57 -1.66
CA MET A 134 13.61 -17.69 -2.50
C MET A 134 13.67 -18.05 -3.99
N LEU A 135 13.27 -19.27 -4.38
CA LEU A 135 13.20 -19.73 -5.78
C LEU A 135 11.87 -19.40 -6.47
N THR A 136 10.92 -18.80 -5.76
CA THR A 136 9.60 -18.43 -6.32
C THR A 136 9.61 -17.05 -6.96
N VAL A 137 8.62 -16.82 -7.83
CA VAL A 137 8.38 -15.53 -8.48
C VAL A 137 7.11 -14.92 -7.90
N ILE A 138 7.13 -13.63 -7.56
CA ILE A 138 5.93 -12.91 -7.11
C ILE A 138 5.01 -12.66 -8.32
N GLY A 139 3.73 -13.00 -8.17
CA GLY A 139 2.69 -12.78 -9.18
C GLY A 139 1.50 -11.98 -8.65
N TYR A 140 0.50 -11.78 -9.53
CA TYR A 140 -0.80 -11.22 -9.22
C TYR A 140 -0.70 -9.83 -8.54
N TRP A 141 -1.56 -9.54 -7.57
CA TRP A 141 -1.71 -8.25 -6.91
C TRP A 141 -0.43 -7.79 -6.22
N ALA A 142 0.37 -8.72 -5.66
CA ALA A 142 1.66 -8.38 -5.10
C ALA A 142 2.62 -7.87 -6.18
N ALA A 143 2.65 -8.52 -7.35
CA ALA A 143 3.45 -8.06 -8.48
C ALA A 143 2.97 -6.70 -8.98
N LEU A 144 1.66 -6.48 -9.04
CA LEU A 144 1.11 -5.21 -9.47
C LEU A 144 1.46 -4.06 -8.51
N ALA A 145 1.52 -4.32 -7.21
CA ALA A 145 2.01 -3.35 -6.22
C ALA A 145 3.49 -2.98 -6.46
N TYR A 146 4.34 -3.94 -6.83
CA TYR A 146 5.73 -3.64 -7.22
C TYR A 146 5.81 -2.79 -8.50
N HIS A 147 4.80 -2.83 -9.36
CA HIS A 147 4.73 -1.97 -10.56
C HIS A 147 4.06 -0.62 -10.29
N GLY A 148 3.84 -0.26 -9.03
CA GLY A 148 3.42 1.09 -8.67
C GLY A 148 1.96 1.26 -8.32
N VAL A 149 1.10 0.24 -8.51
CA VAL A 149 -0.35 0.35 -8.25
C VAL A 149 -0.65 0.23 -6.74
N PRO A 150 -1.19 1.28 -6.09
CA PRO A 150 -1.46 1.29 -4.66
C PRO A 150 -2.86 0.73 -4.29
N TYR A 151 -3.26 0.94 -3.03
CA TYR A 151 -4.58 0.66 -2.44
C TYR A 151 -5.05 -0.79 -2.55
N TRP A 152 -5.78 -1.14 -3.62
CA TRP A 152 -6.49 -2.42 -3.73
C TRP A 152 -5.58 -3.63 -3.62
N CYS A 153 -4.30 -3.49 -3.95
CA CYS A 153 -3.36 -4.58 -3.86
C CYS A 153 -3.19 -5.10 -2.42
N ASP A 154 -3.34 -4.26 -1.40
CA ASP A 154 -3.05 -4.62 0.00
C ASP A 154 -4.06 -5.60 0.61
N GLY A 155 -5.30 -5.59 0.14
CA GLY A 155 -6.35 -6.54 0.54
C GLY A 155 -6.24 -7.92 -0.13
N ALA A 156 -5.27 -8.14 -1.01
CA ALA A 156 -5.12 -9.41 -1.75
C ALA A 156 -4.14 -10.38 -1.05
N PRO A 157 -4.32 -11.71 -1.22
CA PRO A 157 -3.32 -12.67 -0.77
C PRO A 157 -2.04 -12.57 -1.62
N VAL A 158 -0.88 -12.82 -1.00
CA VAL A 158 0.39 -12.95 -1.73
C VAL A 158 0.39 -14.24 -2.54
N VAL A 159 0.65 -14.13 -3.84
CA VAL A 159 0.77 -15.28 -4.73
C VAL A 159 2.23 -15.51 -5.11
N LEU A 160 2.74 -16.69 -4.78
CA LEU A 160 4.04 -17.21 -5.19
C LEU A 160 3.87 -18.16 -6.37
N LEU A 161 4.55 -17.86 -7.48
CA LEU A 161 4.63 -18.75 -8.64
C LEU A 161 5.79 -19.72 -8.44
N THR A 162 5.49 -21.02 -8.54
CA THR A 162 6.43 -22.12 -8.29
C THR A 162 6.29 -23.21 -9.36
N SER A 163 7.31 -24.05 -9.53
CA SER A 163 7.24 -25.25 -10.38
C SER A 163 6.35 -26.36 -9.79
N GLY A 164 6.14 -26.34 -8.47
CA GLY A 164 5.35 -27.34 -7.76
C GLY A 164 3.83 -27.21 -7.91
N SER A 165 3.11 -28.03 -7.14
CA SER A 165 1.65 -28.09 -7.17
C SER A 165 0.99 -26.81 -6.63
N PRO A 166 -0.06 -26.30 -7.29
CA PRO A 166 -0.87 -25.20 -6.75
C PRO A 166 -1.48 -25.57 -5.38
N ARG A 167 -1.51 -24.62 -4.45
CA ARG A 167 -2.14 -24.77 -3.13
C ARG A 167 -2.45 -23.42 -2.50
N GLY A 168 -3.26 -23.41 -1.45
CA GLY A 168 -3.69 -22.19 -0.78
C GLY A 168 -4.86 -21.47 -1.47
N GLU A 169 -5.53 -20.63 -0.70
CA GLU A 169 -6.79 -19.98 -1.05
C GLU A 169 -6.58 -18.64 -1.76
N ALA A 170 -7.09 -18.49 -2.98
CA ALA A 170 -6.92 -17.24 -3.76
C ALA A 170 -8.07 -16.25 -3.59
N ARG A 171 -9.21 -16.68 -3.05
CA ARG A 171 -10.35 -15.80 -2.74
C ARG A 171 -9.99 -14.94 -1.54
N SER A 172 -9.84 -13.63 -1.71
CA SER A 172 -9.34 -12.74 -0.63
C SER A 172 -10.12 -12.88 0.67
N TRP A 173 -11.45 -12.92 0.58
CA TRP A 173 -12.33 -12.99 1.75
C TRP A 173 -12.19 -14.29 2.57
N LEU A 174 -11.67 -15.37 1.99
CA LEU A 174 -11.30 -16.59 2.70
C LEU A 174 -9.81 -16.61 3.07
N ALA A 175 -8.94 -16.11 2.19
CA ALA A 175 -7.51 -16.06 2.43
C ALA A 175 -7.15 -15.19 3.65
N ARG A 176 -7.92 -14.13 3.91
CA ARG A 176 -7.77 -13.30 5.12
C ARG A 176 -8.01 -14.05 6.43
N LEU A 177 -8.66 -15.23 6.41
CA LEU A 177 -8.77 -16.11 7.57
C LEU A 177 -7.45 -16.81 7.92
N THR A 178 -6.50 -16.84 6.97
CA THR A 178 -5.14 -17.39 7.14
C THR A 178 -4.10 -16.39 6.59
N PRO A 179 -4.04 -15.17 7.13
CA PRO A 179 -3.35 -14.04 6.50
C PRO A 179 -1.81 -14.20 6.42
N THR A 180 -1.28 -15.20 7.14
CA THR A 180 0.15 -15.55 7.21
C THR A 180 0.56 -16.69 6.26
N VAL A 181 -0.38 -17.19 5.43
CA VAL A 181 -0.16 -18.28 4.48
C VAL A 181 -0.23 -17.75 3.04
N PRO A 182 0.82 -17.94 2.22
CA PRO A 182 0.78 -17.52 0.83
C PRO A 182 0.04 -18.52 -0.04
N VAL A 183 -0.37 -18.03 -1.21
CA VAL A 183 -0.99 -18.82 -2.26
C VAL A 183 0.07 -19.27 -3.24
N PHE A 184 0.11 -20.56 -3.56
CA PHE A 184 1.03 -21.11 -4.54
C PHE A 184 0.29 -21.38 -5.85
N ARG A 185 0.83 -20.88 -6.95
CA ARG A 185 0.32 -21.15 -8.31
C ARG A 185 1.46 -21.62 -9.19
N ARG A 186 1.11 -22.34 -10.26
CA ARG A 186 2.10 -22.89 -11.18
C ARG A 186 2.77 -21.75 -11.97
N PHE A 187 4.09 -21.69 -11.94
CA PHE A 187 4.90 -20.86 -12.81
C PHE A 187 4.94 -21.47 -14.21
N ARG A 188 4.67 -20.67 -15.24
CA ARG A 188 4.83 -21.09 -16.64
C ARG A 188 6.22 -20.69 -17.10
N SER A 189 7.00 -21.65 -17.61
CA SER A 189 8.30 -21.37 -18.21
C SER A 189 8.18 -20.28 -19.29
N GLY A 190 9.19 -19.41 -19.38
CA GLY A 190 9.18 -18.28 -20.31
C GLY A 190 8.33 -17.08 -19.89
N THR A 191 7.63 -17.12 -18.74
CA THR A 191 6.94 -15.93 -18.21
C THR A 191 7.96 -14.83 -17.91
N PRO A 192 7.84 -13.62 -18.51
CA PRO A 192 8.77 -12.52 -18.26
C PRO A 192 8.76 -12.06 -16.81
N THR A 193 9.96 -11.79 -16.27
CA THR A 193 10.16 -11.30 -14.91
C THR A 193 11.19 -10.18 -14.83
N VAL A 194 11.12 -9.41 -13.75
CA VAL A 194 12.05 -8.35 -13.37
C VAL A 194 12.39 -8.47 -11.87
N CYS A 195 13.39 -7.73 -11.39
CA CYS A 195 13.73 -7.63 -9.97
C CYS A 195 13.61 -6.17 -9.52
N PRO A 196 12.39 -5.68 -9.24
CA PRO A 196 12.13 -4.26 -9.08
C PRO A 196 12.42 -3.75 -7.66
N ASP A 197 12.66 -4.63 -6.68
CA ASP A 197 12.81 -4.27 -5.27
C ASP A 197 14.29 -4.04 -4.89
N PRO A 198 14.69 -2.80 -4.51
CA PRO A 198 16.07 -2.49 -4.15
C PRO A 198 16.54 -3.18 -2.86
N GLU A 199 15.63 -3.49 -1.93
CA GLU A 199 15.98 -4.19 -0.68
C GLU A 199 16.10 -5.71 -0.89
N PHE A 200 15.49 -6.22 -1.96
CA PHE A 200 15.46 -7.65 -2.31
C PHE A 200 15.85 -7.83 -3.79
N PRO A 201 17.09 -7.51 -4.18
CA PRO A 201 17.50 -7.41 -5.59
C PRO A 201 17.47 -8.74 -6.37
N ARG A 202 17.32 -9.87 -5.68
CA ARG A 202 17.17 -11.21 -6.28
C ARG A 202 15.73 -11.70 -6.37
N MET A 203 14.78 -10.95 -5.80
CA MET A 203 13.37 -11.32 -5.80
C MET A 203 12.76 -11.05 -7.17
N LYS A 204 12.39 -12.13 -7.86
CA LYS A 204 11.74 -12.05 -9.17
C LYS A 204 10.27 -11.71 -9.00
N VAL A 205 9.80 -10.79 -9.82
CA VAL A 205 8.40 -10.36 -9.94
C VAL A 205 8.01 -10.47 -11.41
N VAL A 206 6.81 -10.95 -11.73
CA VAL A 206 6.34 -10.93 -13.13
C VAL A 206 6.25 -9.50 -13.65
N THR A 207 6.47 -9.26 -14.94
CA THR A 207 6.37 -7.92 -15.55
C THR A 207 4.96 -7.33 -15.43
N ALA A 208 4.83 -5.99 -15.51
CA ALA A 208 3.55 -5.28 -15.37
C ALA A 208 2.41 -5.82 -16.25
N PRO A 209 2.60 -6.11 -17.57
CA PRO A 209 1.53 -6.67 -18.40
C PRO A 209 1.04 -8.05 -17.93
N VAL A 210 1.96 -8.87 -17.42
CA VAL A 210 1.62 -10.20 -16.87
C VAL A 210 0.87 -10.05 -15.56
N ALA A 211 1.31 -9.16 -14.67
CA ALA A 211 0.62 -8.86 -13.42
C ALA A 211 -0.81 -8.36 -13.68
N ALA A 212 -0.97 -7.40 -14.59
CA ALA A 212 -2.27 -6.86 -14.99
C ALA A 212 -3.21 -7.95 -15.53
N ALA A 213 -2.72 -8.83 -16.41
CA ALA A 213 -3.52 -9.95 -16.92
C ALA A 213 -3.92 -10.94 -15.82
N GLN A 214 -3.01 -11.23 -14.88
CA GLN A 214 -3.30 -12.09 -13.72
C GLN A 214 -4.35 -11.48 -12.78
N CYS A 215 -4.24 -10.18 -12.50
CA CYS A 215 -5.19 -9.43 -11.67
C CYS A 215 -6.55 -9.31 -12.35
N LEU A 216 -6.62 -8.99 -13.64
CA LEU A 216 -7.85 -8.93 -14.42
C LEU A 216 -8.57 -10.29 -14.40
N LYS A 217 -7.83 -11.38 -14.62
CA LYS A 217 -8.38 -12.74 -14.49
C LYS A 217 -8.97 -13.00 -13.10
N SER A 218 -8.34 -12.50 -12.03
CA SER A 218 -8.84 -12.65 -10.67
C SER A 218 -10.14 -11.86 -10.43
N LEU A 219 -10.28 -10.67 -11.00
CA LEU A 219 -11.51 -9.85 -10.96
C LEU A 219 -12.65 -10.53 -11.72
N LEU A 220 -12.39 -10.98 -12.95
CA LEU A 220 -13.39 -11.62 -13.80
C LEU A 220 -13.88 -12.95 -13.22
N ARG A 221 -12.99 -13.71 -12.57
CA ARG A 221 -13.35 -14.91 -11.80
C ARG A 221 -14.00 -14.62 -10.46
N GLY A 222 -14.03 -13.35 -10.05
CA GLY A 222 -14.57 -12.92 -8.77
C GLY A 222 -13.78 -13.40 -7.55
N THR A 223 -12.48 -13.72 -7.68
CA THR A 223 -11.65 -14.13 -6.53
C THR A 223 -11.06 -12.93 -5.77
N PHE A 224 -11.18 -11.74 -6.34
CA PHE A 224 -10.80 -10.48 -5.69
C PHE A 224 -11.73 -9.36 -6.15
N GLY A 225 -11.87 -8.30 -5.35
CA GLY A 225 -12.60 -7.10 -5.72
C GLY A 225 -12.83 -6.16 -4.54
N TRP A 226 -13.29 -4.95 -4.83
CA TRP A 226 -13.61 -3.89 -3.87
C TRP A 226 -15.00 -3.31 -4.15
N THR A 227 -15.55 -2.56 -3.20
CA THR A 227 -16.84 -1.90 -3.41
C THR A 227 -16.73 -0.87 -4.54
N VAL A 228 -17.68 -0.92 -5.48
CA VAL A 228 -17.82 0.06 -6.58
C VAL A 228 -19.26 0.57 -6.60
N PRO A 229 -19.52 1.74 -7.21
CA PRO A 229 -20.89 2.19 -7.43
C PRO A 229 -21.73 1.12 -8.13
N GLY A 230 -22.90 0.82 -7.59
CA GLY A 230 -23.71 -0.33 -8.02
C GLY A 230 -24.47 -0.14 -9.34
N ASN A 231 -24.51 1.07 -9.89
CA ASN A 231 -25.28 1.39 -11.10
C ASN A 231 -24.43 2.20 -12.08
N VAL A 232 -23.52 1.53 -12.79
CA VAL A 232 -22.86 2.08 -13.97
C VAL A 232 -23.57 1.52 -15.20
N PRO A 233 -24.32 2.34 -15.96
CA PRO A 233 -25.10 1.85 -17.09
C PRO A 233 -24.27 1.04 -18.09
N GLY A 234 -24.76 -0.15 -18.45
CA GLY A 234 -24.11 -1.03 -19.42
C GLY A 234 -22.91 -1.83 -18.92
N LEU A 235 -22.53 -1.71 -17.64
CA LEU A 235 -21.39 -2.44 -17.06
C LEU A 235 -21.79 -3.23 -15.81
N THR A 236 -21.31 -4.45 -15.71
CA THR A 236 -21.35 -5.23 -14.47
C THR A 236 -20.34 -4.69 -13.45
N VAL A 237 -20.57 -4.99 -12.17
CA VAL A 237 -19.63 -4.67 -11.07
C VAL A 237 -18.20 -5.17 -11.34
N ARG A 238 -18.04 -6.32 -12.02
CA ARG A 238 -16.73 -6.87 -12.37
C ARG A 238 -16.05 -6.07 -13.48
N GLU A 239 -16.81 -5.62 -14.47
CA GLU A 239 -16.30 -4.79 -15.57
C GLU A 239 -15.91 -3.40 -15.07
N VAL A 240 -16.69 -2.80 -14.17
CA VAL A 240 -16.33 -1.52 -13.53
C VAL A 240 -14.97 -1.63 -12.83
N ARG A 241 -14.74 -2.69 -12.04
CA ARG A 241 -13.45 -2.95 -11.40
C ARG A 241 -12.33 -3.19 -12.41
N ALA A 242 -12.62 -3.88 -13.51
CA ALA A 242 -11.64 -4.14 -14.57
C ALA A 242 -11.19 -2.84 -15.24
N VAL A 243 -12.12 -1.93 -15.55
CA VAL A 243 -11.81 -0.61 -16.11
C VAL A 243 -10.99 0.22 -15.12
N GLN A 244 -11.40 0.28 -13.84
CA GLN A 244 -10.64 0.97 -12.79
C GLN A 244 -9.22 0.41 -12.63
N LEU A 245 -9.05 -0.91 -12.71
CA LEU A 245 -7.74 -1.55 -12.68
C LEU A 245 -6.88 -1.12 -13.88
N LEU A 246 -7.43 -1.17 -15.09
CA LEU A 246 -6.70 -0.80 -16.31
C LEU A 246 -6.29 0.67 -16.31
N ASP A 247 -7.16 1.57 -15.84
CA ASP A 247 -6.83 2.98 -15.65
C ASP A 247 -5.66 3.16 -14.68
N ALA A 248 -5.71 2.50 -13.52
CA ALA A 248 -4.64 2.55 -12.53
C ALA A 248 -3.31 1.96 -13.02
N VAL A 249 -3.34 0.93 -13.88
CA VAL A 249 -2.13 0.34 -14.50
C VAL A 249 -1.54 1.25 -15.58
N TYR A 250 -2.39 2.04 -16.26
CA TYR A 250 -1.95 2.93 -17.33
C TYR A 250 -1.24 4.19 -16.82
N GLN A 251 -1.55 4.61 -15.59
CA GLN A 251 -0.86 5.68 -14.87
C GLN A 251 0.57 5.26 -14.53
#